data_AF-A0AAW2IYW4-F1
#
_entry.id   AF-A0AAW2IYW4-F1
#
_cell.length_a   1.000
_cell.length_b   1.000
_cell.length_c   1.000
_cell.angle_alpha   90.00
_cell.angle_beta   90.00
_cell.angle_gamma   90.00
#
_symmetry.space_group_name_H-M   'P 1'
#
loop_
_entity.id
_entity.type
_entity.pdbx_description
1 polymer ?
#
loop_
_entity_poly.entity_id
_entity_poly.type
_entity_poly.pdbx_seq_one_letter_code
_entity_poly.pdbx_strand_id
1 'polypeptide(L)'
;MPVRYLGIPLAAQRLSVTDYSPLVDQIAGCIRKWTAKSLSFAGRLELIRSVLQGVECFWLQVFPLPMAVIEKIHRLCRAFLWNSKRAPVAWEDICHPKEEGGLGVRHIQSWNVALLARVLWNIHCKADTLWVKWVNEVYLRGASLWDWQPKKDDSPLLRRLAEIRDRIITDFGSTEAAIRHMTEWTDRKGLVTSIAYEYFRPKLPKQPWKAFIWKAFIPPKYSFILWLGIRERLATRDRLAFLHEDPTCSLCINSKESAKHLFFECPFSSYVWSHIRQWFGITRRMSTLLSAVKWLKKGKTGSSVQNKARHLALACTVYSLWRHRNEIIFEGKAPNPDGLVISIKITVYRLILTLFPNGL
;
A
#
# COMPACT_ATOMS: atom_id res chain seq x y z
N MET A 1 -2.34 -40.51 3.03
CA MET A 1 -2.26 -39.33 2.14
C MET A 1 -2.81 -38.12 2.89
N PRO A 2 -2.16 -36.96 2.90
CA PRO A 2 -2.77 -35.76 3.48
C PRO A 2 -3.96 -35.34 2.61
N VAL A 3 -5.17 -35.42 3.17
CA VAL A 3 -6.41 -35.00 2.50
C VAL A 3 -6.36 -33.48 2.32
N ARG A 4 -6.69 -32.98 1.12
CA ARG A 4 -6.81 -31.54 0.88
C ARG A 4 -8.27 -31.13 0.93
N TYR A 5 -8.60 -30.11 1.71
CA TYR A 5 -9.93 -29.53 1.77
C TYR A 5 -9.87 -28.07 1.31
N LEU A 6 -10.63 -27.73 0.27
CA LEU A 6 -10.65 -26.41 -0.37
C LEU A 6 -9.24 -25.90 -0.76
N GLY A 7 -8.35 -26.82 -1.19
CA GLY A 7 -6.98 -26.51 -1.60
C GLY A 7 -5.96 -26.41 -0.46
N ILE A 8 -6.39 -26.54 0.80
CA ILE A 8 -5.51 -26.49 1.97
C ILE A 8 -5.25 -27.93 2.48
N PRO A 9 -3.99 -28.31 2.76
CA PRO A 9 -3.71 -29.60 3.40
C PRO A 9 -4.33 -29.67 4.80
N LEU A 10 -5.17 -30.68 5.03
CA LEU A 10 -5.65 -31.02 6.36
C LEU A 10 -4.51 -31.75 7.08
N ALA A 11 -3.84 -31.03 8.00
CA ALA A 11 -2.81 -31.59 8.85
C ALA A 11 -3.28 -31.58 10.31
N ALA A 12 -3.14 -32.72 11.00
CA ALA A 12 -3.34 -32.82 12.44
C ALA A 12 -2.22 -32.11 13.24
N GLN A 13 -1.10 -31.79 12.58
CA GLN A 13 0.09 -31.19 13.17
C GLN A 13 0.38 -29.81 12.58
N ARG A 14 1.34 -29.09 13.18
CA ARG A 14 1.79 -27.77 12.70
C ARG A 14 2.27 -27.88 11.25
N LEU A 15 1.69 -27.07 10.37
CA LEU A 15 2.13 -26.98 8.98
C LEU A 15 3.59 -26.54 8.91
N SER A 16 4.38 -27.31 8.18
CA SER A 16 5.75 -27.00 7.83
C SER A 16 5.78 -25.87 6.78
N VAL A 17 6.94 -25.23 6.59
CA VAL A 17 7.11 -24.20 5.55
C VAL A 17 6.80 -24.76 4.15
N THR A 18 7.08 -26.05 3.93
CA THR A 18 6.80 -26.75 2.67
C THR A 18 5.31 -26.91 2.39
N ASP A 19 4.46 -27.01 3.42
CA ASP A 19 3.01 -27.14 3.24
C ASP A 19 2.35 -25.86 2.71
N TYR A 20 3.03 -24.71 2.81
CA TYR A 20 2.59 -23.43 2.24
C TYR A 20 3.05 -23.21 0.80
N SER A 21 3.78 -24.17 0.19
CA SER A 21 4.20 -24.06 -1.21
C SER A 21 3.04 -23.79 -2.17
N PRO A 22 1.86 -24.43 -2.04
CA PRO A 22 0.71 -24.15 -2.90
C PRO A 22 0.27 -22.68 -2.90
N LEU A 23 0.29 -22.02 -1.72
CA LEU A 23 -0.01 -20.59 -1.60
C LEU A 23 1.02 -19.74 -2.36
N VAL A 24 2.30 -20.01 -2.13
CA VAL A 24 3.40 -19.27 -2.77
C VAL A 24 3.37 -19.47 -4.28
N ASP A 25 3.11 -20.69 -4.75
CA ASP A 25 3.01 -21.03 -6.17
C ASP A 25 1.80 -20.40 -6.84
N GLN A 26 0.68 -20.31 -6.14
CA GLN A 26 -0.51 -19.60 -6.62
C GLN A 26 -0.25 -18.11 -6.79
N ILE A 27 0.38 -17.46 -5.80
CA ILE A 27 0.78 -16.05 -5.86
C ILE A 27 1.78 -15.83 -7.01
N ALA A 28 2.82 -16.66 -7.11
CA ALA A 28 3.80 -16.59 -8.18
C ALA A 28 3.16 -16.82 -9.56
N GLY A 29 2.21 -17.74 -9.66
CA GLY A 29 1.43 -18.01 -10.88
C GLY A 29 0.61 -16.80 -11.33
N CYS A 30 -0.06 -16.11 -10.41
CA CYS A 30 -0.75 -14.85 -10.70
C CYS A 30 0.22 -13.78 -11.22
N ILE A 31 1.36 -13.59 -10.54
CA ILE A 31 2.38 -12.61 -10.94
C ILE A 31 2.95 -12.91 -12.33
N ARG A 32 3.24 -14.17 -12.64
CA ARG A 32 3.74 -14.58 -13.98
C ARG A 32 2.77 -14.18 -15.09
N LYS A 33 1.46 -14.36 -14.89
CA LYS A 33 0.42 -13.98 -15.87
C LYS A 33 0.36 -12.48 -16.14
N TRP A 34 0.78 -11.64 -15.19
CA TRP A 34 0.76 -10.19 -15.33
C TRP A 34 2.08 -9.59 -15.78
N THR A 35 3.18 -10.33 -15.65
CA THR A 35 4.52 -9.81 -15.98
C THR A 35 4.67 -9.48 -17.47
N ALA A 36 3.96 -10.19 -18.35
CA ALA A 36 3.92 -9.92 -19.78
C ALA A 36 3.12 -8.64 -20.15
N LYS A 37 2.35 -8.07 -19.21
CA LYS A 37 1.53 -6.88 -19.47
C LYS A 37 2.31 -5.61 -19.10
N SER A 38 2.26 -4.59 -19.95
CA SER A 38 2.78 -3.25 -19.64
C SER A 38 1.89 -2.56 -18.60
N LEU A 39 2.21 -2.77 -17.32
CA LEU A 39 1.46 -2.24 -16.17
C LEU A 39 2.24 -1.14 -15.46
N SER A 40 1.58 -0.01 -15.19
CA SER A 40 2.11 1.02 -14.29
C SER A 40 2.25 0.49 -12.85
N PHE A 41 3.12 1.10 -12.04
CA PHE A 41 3.26 0.75 -10.62
C PHE A 41 1.94 0.81 -9.85
N ALA A 42 1.08 1.79 -10.18
CA ALA A 42 -0.26 1.89 -9.58
C ALA A 42 -1.16 0.69 -9.97
N GLY A 43 -1.07 0.21 -11.22
CA GLY A 43 -1.81 -0.98 -11.66
C GLY A 43 -1.31 -2.26 -11.00
N ARG A 44 0.01 -2.40 -10.84
CA ARG A 44 0.61 -3.54 -10.10
C ARG A 44 0.19 -3.55 -8.63
N LEU A 45 0.19 -2.38 -7.98
CA LEU A 45 -0.31 -2.21 -6.62
C LEU A 45 -1.77 -2.65 -6.50
N GLU A 46 -2.61 -2.28 -7.47
CA GLU A 46 -4.04 -2.65 -7.44
C GLU A 46 -4.23 -4.16 -7.56
N LEU A 47 -3.45 -4.84 -8.40
CA LEU A 47 -3.48 -6.31 -8.51
C LEU A 47 -3.01 -7.00 -7.22
N ILE A 48 -1.99 -6.45 -6.54
CA ILE A 48 -1.58 -6.94 -5.22
C ILE A 48 -2.76 -6.84 -4.25
N ARG A 49 -3.36 -5.66 -4.13
CA ARG A 49 -4.43 -5.36 -3.16
C ARG A 49 -5.72 -6.15 -3.41
N SER A 50 -6.14 -6.25 -4.67
CA SER A 50 -7.43 -6.86 -5.04
C SER A 50 -7.37 -8.38 -5.21
N VAL A 51 -6.25 -8.91 -5.73
CA VAL A 51 -6.12 -10.32 -6.06
C VAL A 51 -5.21 -11.04 -5.06
N LEU A 52 -3.95 -10.60 -4.91
CA LEU A 52 -2.99 -11.34 -4.10
C LEU A 52 -3.38 -11.33 -2.61
N GLN A 53 -3.79 -10.18 -2.07
CA GLN A 53 -4.27 -10.13 -0.69
C GLN A 53 -5.59 -10.89 -0.48
N GLY A 54 -6.38 -11.09 -1.53
CA GLY A 54 -7.55 -11.97 -1.50
C GLY A 54 -7.15 -13.44 -1.36
N VAL A 55 -6.17 -13.88 -2.15
CA VAL A 55 -5.58 -15.23 -2.05
C VAL A 55 -4.96 -15.45 -0.66
N GLU A 56 -4.17 -14.49 -0.17
CA GLU A 56 -3.58 -14.54 1.17
C GLU A 56 -4.65 -14.64 2.27
N CYS A 57 -5.73 -13.86 2.18
CA CYS A 57 -6.79 -13.80 3.19
C CYS A 57 -7.47 -15.16 3.44
N PHE A 58 -7.59 -15.99 2.41
CA PHE A 58 -8.14 -17.34 2.55
C PHE A 58 -7.27 -18.22 3.46
N TRP A 59 -5.95 -18.19 3.26
CA TRP A 59 -5.01 -18.98 4.05
C TRP A 59 -4.82 -18.44 5.47
N LEU A 60 -4.81 -17.11 5.62
CA LEU A 60 -4.66 -16.42 6.91
C LEU A 60 -5.81 -16.67 7.89
N GLN A 61 -6.97 -17.14 7.42
CA GLN A 61 -8.12 -17.47 8.26
C GLN A 61 -8.00 -18.83 8.94
N VAL A 62 -7.21 -19.74 8.37
CA VAL A 62 -7.17 -21.15 8.81
C VAL A 62 -5.94 -21.42 9.66
N PHE A 63 -4.79 -20.86 9.30
CA PHE A 63 -3.52 -21.15 9.97
C PHE A 63 -2.71 -19.89 10.31
N PRO A 64 -1.96 -19.89 11.43
CA PRO A 64 -0.94 -18.88 11.66
C PRO A 64 0.19 -19.05 10.62
N LEU A 65 0.55 -17.97 9.92
CA LEU A 65 1.60 -18.05 8.89
C LEU A 65 3.01 -17.95 9.51
N PRO A 66 3.92 -18.88 9.21
CA PRO A 66 5.32 -18.76 9.61
C PRO A 66 6.02 -17.55 8.96
N MET A 67 6.92 -16.90 9.69
CA MET A 67 7.66 -15.73 9.21
C MET A 67 8.35 -15.96 7.86
N ALA A 68 8.98 -17.13 7.69
CA ALA A 68 9.67 -17.50 6.45
C ALA A 68 8.74 -17.52 5.23
N VAL A 69 7.45 -17.85 5.40
CA VAL A 69 6.44 -17.83 4.33
C VAL A 69 6.05 -16.39 4.02
N ILE A 70 5.83 -15.57 5.04
CA ILE A 70 5.50 -14.15 4.90
C ILE A 70 6.61 -13.41 4.14
N GLU A 71 7.87 -13.66 4.48
CA GLU A 71 9.02 -13.08 3.77
C GLU A 71 9.12 -13.53 2.31
N LYS A 72 8.76 -14.77 1.99
CA LYS A 72 8.69 -15.24 0.60
C LYS A 72 7.62 -14.48 -0.18
N ILE A 73 6.44 -14.30 0.41
CA ILE A 73 5.33 -13.53 -0.20
C ILE A 73 5.73 -12.05 -0.37
N HIS A 74 6.29 -11.42 0.67
CA HIS A 74 6.79 -10.05 0.59
C HIS A 74 7.81 -9.86 -0.53
N ARG A 75 8.76 -10.81 -0.69
CA ARG A 75 9.75 -10.77 -1.78
C ARG A 75 9.08 -10.82 -3.17
N LEU A 76 8.10 -11.70 -3.36
CA LEU A 76 7.36 -11.79 -4.63
C LEU A 76 6.59 -10.51 -4.94
N CYS A 77 5.81 -10.02 -3.98
CA CYS A 77 4.99 -8.81 -4.14
C CYS A 77 5.86 -7.56 -4.34
N ARG A 78 6.99 -7.46 -3.64
CA ARG A 78 7.99 -6.38 -3.79
C ARG A 78 8.62 -6.39 -5.17
N ALA A 79 9.11 -7.54 -5.63
CA ALA A 79 9.71 -7.67 -6.95
C ALA A 79 8.71 -7.36 -8.06
N PHE A 80 7.47 -7.83 -7.91
CA PHE A 80 6.38 -7.53 -8.83
C PHE A 80 6.05 -6.04 -8.84
N LEU A 81 5.80 -5.41 -7.69
CA LEU A 81 5.42 -3.98 -7.62
C LEU A 81 6.44 -3.08 -8.32
N TRP A 82 7.73 -3.32 -8.11
CA TRP A 82 8.81 -2.46 -8.57
C TRP A 82 9.42 -2.85 -9.91
N ASN A 83 9.00 -3.99 -10.46
CA ASN A 83 9.63 -4.60 -11.64
C ASN A 83 11.14 -4.77 -11.50
N SER A 84 11.62 -4.94 -10.27
CA SER A 84 13.05 -4.98 -9.97
C SER A 84 13.28 -5.68 -8.64
N LYS A 85 14.49 -6.21 -8.43
CA LYS A 85 14.88 -6.75 -7.12
C LYS A 85 15.11 -5.63 -6.09
N ARG A 86 15.44 -4.42 -6.55
CA ARG A 86 15.73 -3.24 -5.70
C ARG A 86 14.50 -2.36 -5.55
N ALA A 87 13.81 -2.48 -4.41
CA ALA A 87 12.71 -1.57 -4.14
C ALA A 87 13.19 -0.21 -3.65
N PRO A 88 12.60 0.88 -4.16
CA PRO A 88 12.86 2.23 -3.68
C PRO A 88 12.27 2.51 -2.29
N VAL A 89 11.30 1.71 -1.82
CA VAL A 89 10.60 1.88 -0.55
C VAL A 89 10.56 0.53 0.19
N ALA A 90 10.74 0.55 1.52
CA ALA A 90 10.60 -0.62 2.37
C ALA A 90 9.17 -1.21 2.26
N TRP A 91 9.04 -2.53 2.43
CA TRP A 91 7.73 -3.18 2.26
C TRP A 91 6.78 -2.82 3.41
N GLU A 92 7.35 -2.70 4.59
CA GLU A 92 6.71 -2.30 5.84
C GLU A 92 6.08 -0.91 5.68
N ASP A 93 6.84 0.06 5.12
CA ASP A 93 6.33 1.40 4.81
C ASP A 93 5.17 1.39 3.82
N ILE A 94 5.18 0.47 2.85
CA ILE A 94 4.12 0.32 1.84
C ILE A 94 2.83 -0.18 2.49
N CYS A 95 2.94 -0.99 3.55
CA CYS A 95 1.81 -1.57 4.27
C CYS A 95 1.00 -0.58 5.11
N HIS A 96 1.53 0.63 5.33
CA HIS A 96 0.78 1.67 6.03
C HIS A 96 -0.34 2.25 5.16
N PRO A 97 -1.43 2.73 5.77
CA PRO A 97 -2.45 3.49 5.06
C PRO A 97 -1.87 4.70 4.34
N LYS A 98 -2.59 5.20 3.32
CA LYS A 98 -2.20 6.40 2.56
C LYS A 98 -2.11 7.63 3.47
N GLU A 99 -2.92 7.67 4.53
CA GLU A 99 -2.93 8.64 5.62
C GLU A 99 -1.59 8.75 6.32
N GLU A 100 -0.92 7.61 6.49
CA GLU A 100 0.33 7.43 7.21
C GLU A 100 1.55 7.43 6.27
N GLY A 101 1.30 7.64 4.97
CA GLY A 101 2.34 7.76 3.96
C GLY A 101 2.68 6.45 3.24
N GLY A 102 1.97 5.36 3.50
CA GLY A 102 2.09 4.11 2.75
C GLY A 102 1.15 4.05 1.54
N LEU A 103 0.93 2.84 1.02
CA LEU A 103 0.09 2.58 -0.16
C LEU A 103 -1.19 1.79 0.16
N GLY A 104 -1.38 1.42 1.44
CA GLY A 104 -2.56 0.71 1.92
C GLY A 104 -2.61 -0.77 1.53
N VAL A 105 -1.44 -1.41 1.41
CA VAL A 105 -1.35 -2.88 1.37
C VAL A 105 -1.50 -3.39 2.80
N ARG A 106 -2.36 -4.38 3.08
CA ARG A 106 -2.48 -4.88 4.46
C ARG A 106 -1.19 -5.53 4.94
N HIS A 107 -0.79 -5.25 6.17
CA HIS A 107 0.32 -5.94 6.84
C HIS A 107 -0.11 -7.38 7.17
N ILE A 108 0.52 -8.38 6.54
CA ILE A 108 0.07 -9.79 6.57
C ILE A 108 -0.04 -10.32 8.00
N GLN A 109 0.96 -10.04 8.86
CA GLN A 109 0.96 -10.54 10.24
C GLN A 109 -0.17 -9.93 11.07
N SER A 110 -0.36 -8.61 10.98
CA SER A 110 -1.43 -7.92 11.71
C SER A 110 -2.81 -8.33 11.19
N TRP A 111 -2.93 -8.62 9.89
CA TRP A 111 -4.17 -9.15 9.31
C TRP A 111 -4.45 -10.58 9.79
N ASN A 112 -3.44 -11.44 9.87
CA ASN A 112 -3.59 -12.78 10.46
C ASN A 112 -4.07 -12.70 11.91
N VAL A 113 -3.42 -11.86 12.74
CA VAL A 113 -3.82 -11.67 14.14
C VAL A 113 -5.25 -11.15 14.25
N ALA A 114 -5.65 -10.20 13.40
CA ALA A 114 -7.03 -9.69 13.39
C ALA A 114 -8.07 -10.75 12.98
N LEU A 115 -7.75 -11.61 12.00
CA LEU A 115 -8.61 -12.72 11.60
C LEU A 115 -8.73 -13.76 12.72
N LEU A 116 -7.63 -14.06 13.41
CA LEU A 116 -7.62 -14.97 14.55
C LEU A 116 -8.34 -14.37 15.77
N ALA A 117 -8.26 -13.06 16.00
CA ALA A 117 -9.05 -12.38 17.03
C ALA A 117 -10.57 -12.47 16.76
N ARG A 118 -10.99 -12.47 15.49
CA ARG A 118 -12.39 -12.75 15.12
C ARG A 118 -12.78 -14.19 15.43
N VAL A 119 -11.90 -15.15 15.15
CA VAL A 119 -12.12 -16.56 15.51
C VAL A 119 -12.24 -16.73 17.02
N LEU A 120 -11.37 -16.06 17.78
CA LEU A 120 -11.41 -15.99 19.24
C LEU A 120 -12.76 -15.48 19.75
N TRP A 121 -13.24 -14.37 19.17
CA TRP A 121 -14.54 -13.80 19.51
C TRP A 121 -15.72 -14.72 19.18
N ASN A 122 -15.66 -15.46 18.07
CA ASN A 122 -16.68 -16.44 17.73
C ASN A 122 -16.77 -17.57 18.78
N ILE A 123 -15.63 -17.97 19.37
CA ILE A 123 -15.62 -18.93 20.48
C ILE A 123 -16.27 -18.30 21.72
N HIS A 124 -15.91 -17.06 22.06
CA HIS A 124 -16.51 -16.34 23.19
C HIS A 124 -18.04 -16.24 23.08
N CYS A 125 -18.55 -15.86 21.91
CA CYS A 125 -19.99 -15.74 21.65
C CYS A 125 -20.70 -17.08 21.40
N LYS A 126 -19.98 -18.22 21.47
CA LYS A 126 -20.52 -19.55 21.15
C LYS A 126 -21.26 -19.59 19.81
N ALA A 127 -20.66 -19.00 18.77
CA ALA A 127 -21.23 -18.94 17.44
C ALA A 127 -21.67 -20.33 16.93
N ASP A 128 -22.81 -20.38 16.24
CA ASP A 128 -23.45 -21.64 15.81
C ASP A 128 -22.71 -22.29 14.63
N THR A 129 -21.56 -22.89 14.92
CA THR A 129 -20.75 -23.64 13.96
C THR A 129 -20.25 -24.92 14.63
N LEU A 130 -20.12 -26.00 13.86
CA LEU A 130 -19.63 -27.28 14.38
C LEU A 130 -18.25 -27.15 15.04
N TRP A 131 -17.37 -26.34 14.45
CA TRP A 131 -16.03 -26.11 14.98
C TRP A 131 -16.06 -25.38 16.34
N VAL A 132 -16.87 -24.31 16.49
CA VAL A 132 -16.99 -23.60 17.79
C VAL A 132 -17.61 -24.50 18.86
N LYS A 133 -18.66 -25.26 18.52
CA LYS A 133 -19.27 -26.23 19.44
C LYS A 133 -18.25 -27.26 19.90
N TRP A 134 -17.50 -27.85 18.97
CA TRP A 134 -16.46 -28.82 19.28
C TRP A 134 -15.35 -28.24 20.17
N VAL A 135 -14.87 -27.02 19.91
CA VAL A 135 -13.87 -26.35 20.76
C VAL A 135 -14.40 -26.16 22.19
N ASN A 136 -15.66 -25.73 22.34
CA ASN A 136 -16.27 -25.52 23.65
C ASN A 136 -16.42 -26.85 24.43
N GLU A 137 -16.94 -27.90 23.79
CA GLU A 137 -17.19 -29.19 24.44
C GLU A 137 -15.90 -29.96 24.75
N VAL A 138 -14.93 -29.97 23.82
CA VAL A 138 -13.74 -30.85 23.94
C VAL A 138 -12.59 -30.18 24.69
N TYR A 139 -12.33 -28.89 24.41
CA TYR A 139 -11.17 -28.17 24.97
C TYR A 139 -11.53 -27.31 26.19
N LEU A 140 -12.59 -26.50 26.09
CA LEU A 140 -12.96 -25.61 27.18
C LEU A 140 -13.69 -26.37 28.31
N ARG A 141 -14.51 -27.38 27.97
CA ARG A 141 -15.24 -28.23 28.94
C ARG A 141 -16.00 -27.42 30.00
N GLY A 142 -16.70 -26.37 29.56
CA GLY A 142 -17.44 -25.46 30.42
C GLY A 142 -16.61 -24.32 31.04
N ALA A 143 -15.28 -24.33 30.93
CA ALA A 143 -14.45 -23.20 31.34
C ALA A 143 -14.67 -21.98 30.43
N SER A 144 -14.51 -20.79 31.01
CA SER A 144 -14.43 -19.55 30.24
C SER A 144 -13.19 -19.58 29.34
N LEU A 145 -13.37 -19.17 28.08
CA LEU A 145 -12.27 -18.95 27.14
C LEU A 145 -11.20 -18.00 27.72
N TRP A 146 -11.60 -17.06 28.58
CA TRP A 146 -10.71 -16.04 29.10
C TRP A 146 -9.78 -16.55 30.21
N ASP A 147 -10.21 -17.60 30.92
CA ASP A 147 -9.46 -18.20 32.03
C ASP A 147 -8.77 -19.51 31.61
N TRP A 148 -9.16 -20.07 30.46
CA TRP A 148 -8.63 -21.32 29.94
C TRP A 148 -7.13 -21.24 29.62
N GLN A 149 -6.38 -22.30 29.90
CA GLN A 149 -4.95 -22.36 29.56
C GLN A 149 -4.67 -23.50 28.58
N PRO A 150 -4.01 -23.24 27.44
CA PRO A 150 -3.72 -24.28 26.47
C PRO A 150 -2.67 -25.25 26.99
N LYS A 151 -2.85 -26.54 26.67
CA LYS A 151 -1.86 -27.60 26.91
C LYS A 151 -0.79 -27.59 25.82
N LYS A 152 0.37 -28.20 26.11
CA LYS A 152 1.47 -28.32 25.12
C LYS A 152 1.05 -29.08 23.86
N ASP A 153 0.20 -30.09 24.03
CA ASP A 153 -0.28 -30.95 22.95
C ASP A 153 -1.51 -30.39 22.23
N ASP A 154 -2.05 -29.26 22.69
CA ASP A 154 -3.16 -28.60 22.01
C ASP A 154 -2.73 -28.07 20.64
N SER A 155 -3.72 -27.97 19.75
CA SER A 155 -3.48 -27.53 18.38
C SER A 155 -2.73 -26.18 18.34
N PRO A 156 -1.78 -26.00 17.39
CA PRO A 156 -1.04 -24.75 17.26
C PRO A 156 -1.95 -23.52 17.09
N LEU A 157 -3.15 -23.72 16.50
CA LEU A 157 -4.16 -22.68 16.37
C LEU A 157 -4.69 -22.23 17.73
N LEU A 158 -5.10 -23.16 18.59
CA LEU A 158 -5.63 -22.83 19.92
C LEU A 158 -4.60 -22.16 20.81
N ARG A 159 -3.34 -22.63 20.76
CA ARG A 159 -2.22 -21.95 21.44
C ARG A 159 -2.03 -20.52 20.94
N ARG A 160 -2.10 -20.30 19.63
CA ARG A 160 -2.00 -18.96 19.05
C ARG A 160 -3.20 -18.07 19.43
N LEU A 161 -4.41 -18.63 19.54
CA LEU A 161 -5.59 -17.90 20.01
C LEU A 161 -5.40 -17.46 21.46
N ALA A 162 -4.88 -18.32 22.34
CA ALA A 162 -4.54 -17.96 23.72
C ALA A 162 -3.49 -16.85 23.78
N GLU A 163 -2.40 -16.92 23.00
CA GLU A 163 -1.40 -15.83 22.93
C GLU A 163 -2.03 -14.48 22.52
N ILE A 164 -2.98 -14.49 21.59
CA ILE A 164 -3.68 -13.27 21.16
C ILE A 164 -4.58 -12.75 22.28
N ARG A 165 -5.33 -13.63 22.95
CA ARG A 165 -6.12 -13.26 24.13
C ARG A 165 -5.24 -12.62 25.20
N ASP A 166 -4.16 -13.28 25.58
CA ASP A 166 -3.28 -12.84 26.67
C ASP A 166 -2.66 -11.48 26.35
N ARG A 167 -2.31 -11.26 25.08
CA ARG A 167 -1.89 -9.94 24.60
C ARG A 167 -3.00 -8.89 24.77
N ILE A 168 -4.23 -9.17 24.36
CA ILE A 168 -5.36 -8.23 24.50
C ILE A 168 -5.63 -7.92 25.97
N ILE A 169 -5.61 -8.92 26.85
CA ILE A 169 -5.75 -8.74 28.30
C ILE A 169 -4.63 -7.84 28.83
N THR A 170 -3.38 -8.12 28.44
CA THR A 170 -2.21 -7.32 28.87
C THR A 170 -2.33 -5.87 28.40
N ASP A 171 -2.73 -5.65 27.15
CA ASP A 171 -2.86 -4.32 26.56
C ASP A 171 -3.99 -3.48 27.20
N PHE A 172 -5.04 -4.13 27.76
CA PHE A 172 -6.17 -3.46 28.41
C PHE A 172 -6.21 -3.56 29.95
N GLY A 173 -5.30 -4.32 30.55
CA GLY A 173 -5.12 -4.47 31.99
C GLY A 173 -6.05 -5.45 32.70
N SER A 174 -7.21 -5.81 32.14
CA SER A 174 -8.11 -6.82 32.71
C SER A 174 -8.93 -7.57 31.65
N THR A 175 -9.48 -8.72 32.04
CA THR A 175 -10.37 -9.52 31.20
C THR A 175 -11.65 -8.77 30.84
N GLU A 176 -12.27 -8.09 31.80
CA GLU A 176 -13.50 -7.32 31.60
C GLU A 176 -13.26 -6.14 30.63
N ALA A 177 -12.13 -5.46 30.78
CA ALA A 177 -11.74 -4.37 29.88
C ALA A 177 -11.49 -4.90 28.45
N ALA A 178 -10.81 -6.05 28.32
CA ALA A 178 -10.60 -6.72 27.04
C ALA A 178 -11.91 -7.10 26.35
N ILE A 179 -12.86 -7.73 27.06
CA ILE A 179 -14.17 -8.09 26.53
C ILE A 179 -14.95 -6.84 26.09
N ARG A 180 -14.95 -5.79 26.91
CA ARG A 180 -15.63 -4.53 26.60
C ARG A 180 -15.10 -3.92 25.30
N HIS A 181 -13.78 -3.79 25.16
CA HIS A 181 -13.18 -3.25 23.95
C HIS A 181 -13.38 -4.14 22.72
N MET A 182 -13.30 -5.47 22.86
CA MET A 182 -13.61 -6.35 21.75
C MET A 182 -15.09 -6.27 21.33
N THR A 183 -16.00 -6.03 22.28
CA THR A 183 -17.43 -5.78 21.99
C THR A 183 -17.60 -4.50 21.17
N GLU A 184 -16.85 -3.43 21.46
CA GLU A 184 -16.85 -2.19 20.65
C GLU A 184 -16.39 -2.43 19.20
N TRP A 185 -15.64 -3.51 18.94
CA TRP A 185 -15.20 -3.89 17.59
C TRP A 185 -16.23 -4.74 16.84
N THR A 186 -17.41 -4.99 17.40
CA THR A 186 -18.42 -5.88 16.83
C THR A 186 -19.55 -5.13 16.13
N ASP A 187 -20.10 -5.77 15.11
CA ASP A 187 -21.37 -5.38 14.47
C ASP A 187 -22.39 -6.54 14.56
N ARG A 188 -23.52 -6.41 13.85
CA ARG A 188 -24.58 -7.43 13.84
C ARG A 188 -24.12 -8.82 13.36
N LYS A 189 -23.00 -8.92 12.65
CA LYS A 189 -22.43 -10.16 12.09
C LYS A 189 -21.25 -10.70 12.92
N GLY A 190 -20.88 -10.03 14.01
CA GLY A 190 -19.77 -10.39 14.88
C GLY A 190 -18.61 -9.41 14.81
N LEU A 191 -17.40 -9.87 15.15
CA LEU A 191 -16.23 -8.98 15.22
C LEU A 191 -15.79 -8.49 13.84
N VAL A 192 -15.69 -7.17 13.70
CA VAL A 192 -15.28 -6.48 12.47
C VAL A 192 -13.76 -6.55 12.33
N THR A 193 -13.28 -7.42 11.44
CA THR A 193 -11.84 -7.67 11.25
C THR A 193 -11.03 -6.41 10.93
N SER A 194 -11.60 -5.43 10.20
CA SER A 194 -10.90 -4.18 9.90
C SER A 194 -10.63 -3.34 11.14
N ILE A 195 -11.52 -3.35 12.13
CA ILE A 195 -11.32 -2.61 13.40
C ILE A 195 -10.20 -3.28 14.21
N ALA A 196 -10.27 -4.60 14.37
CA ALA A 196 -9.19 -5.36 15.01
C ALA A 196 -7.84 -5.19 14.29
N TYR A 197 -7.83 -5.15 12.96
CA TYR A 197 -6.61 -4.88 12.20
C TYR A 197 -6.02 -3.50 12.51
N GLU A 198 -6.85 -2.47 12.59
CA GLU A 198 -6.41 -1.12 12.96
C GLU A 198 -5.87 -1.05 14.40
N TYR A 199 -6.27 -1.97 15.28
CA TYR A 199 -5.71 -2.12 16.61
C TYR A 199 -4.33 -2.82 16.58
N PHE A 200 -4.22 -3.98 15.92
CA PHE A 200 -2.99 -4.80 15.96
C PHE A 200 -1.86 -4.30 15.05
N ARG A 201 -2.15 -3.45 14.07
CA ARG A 201 -1.12 -2.97 13.14
C ARG A 201 -0.22 -1.91 13.77
N PRO A 202 1.06 -1.87 13.38
CA PRO A 202 1.90 -0.71 13.69
C PRO A 202 1.30 0.56 13.05
N LYS A 203 1.33 1.67 13.79
CA LYS A 203 0.82 2.97 13.36
C LYS A 203 1.99 3.94 13.16
N LEU A 204 1.93 4.70 12.08
CA LEU A 204 2.83 5.84 11.87
C LEU A 204 2.07 7.16 12.00
N PRO A 205 2.78 8.28 12.26
CA PRO A 205 2.19 9.60 12.25
C PRO A 205 1.52 9.91 10.90
N LYS A 206 0.33 10.53 10.97
CA LYS A 206 -0.41 10.97 9.78
C LYS A 206 0.42 12.00 9.01
N GLN A 207 0.52 11.80 7.71
CA GLN A 207 1.32 12.65 6.84
C GLN A 207 0.52 13.84 6.33
N PRO A 208 1.00 15.09 6.51
CA PRO A 208 0.23 16.29 6.14
C PRO A 208 0.01 16.42 4.63
N TRP A 209 0.89 15.83 3.82
CA TRP A 209 0.81 15.85 2.35
C TRP A 209 -0.17 14.80 1.78
N LYS A 210 -0.66 13.84 2.59
CA LYS A 210 -1.48 12.71 2.10
C LYS A 210 -2.74 13.16 1.37
N ALA A 211 -3.37 14.22 1.87
CA ALA A 211 -4.66 14.71 1.38
C ALA A 211 -4.56 15.30 -0.03
N PHE A 212 -3.36 15.57 -0.53
CA PHE A 212 -3.11 16.23 -1.81
C PHE A 212 -2.72 15.25 -2.91
N ILE A 213 -2.02 14.17 -2.55
CA ILE A 213 -1.57 13.16 -3.49
C ILE A 213 -2.72 12.23 -3.87
N TRP A 214 -3.48 11.77 -2.87
CA TRP A 214 -4.45 10.69 -3.03
C TRP A 214 -5.88 11.22 -3.19
N LYS A 215 -6.10 12.09 -4.19
CA LYS A 215 -7.44 12.55 -4.57
C LYS A 215 -8.03 11.63 -5.64
N ALA A 216 -9.30 11.27 -5.50
CA ALA A 216 -10.00 10.38 -6.44
C ALA A 216 -9.99 10.89 -7.90
N PHE A 217 -9.97 12.21 -8.09
CA PHE A 217 -9.91 12.84 -9.41
C PHE A 217 -8.52 12.82 -10.05
N ILE A 218 -7.46 12.47 -9.31
CA ILE A 218 -6.10 12.35 -9.86
C ILE A 218 -5.89 10.88 -10.25
N PRO A 219 -5.57 10.59 -11.53
CA PRO A 219 -5.26 9.24 -11.96
C PRO A 219 -4.16 8.58 -11.08
N PRO A 220 -4.36 7.34 -10.61
CA PRO A 220 -3.45 6.69 -9.66
C PRO A 220 -1.97 6.67 -10.07
N LYS A 221 -1.68 6.54 -11.38
CA LYS A 221 -0.31 6.56 -11.90
C LYS A 221 0.42 7.89 -11.62
N TYR A 222 -0.28 9.02 -11.64
CA TYR A 222 0.29 10.33 -11.35
C TYR A 222 0.52 10.50 -9.85
N SER A 223 -0.47 10.13 -9.03
CA SER A 223 -0.35 10.12 -7.57
C SER A 223 0.82 9.25 -7.09
N PHE A 224 1.04 8.09 -7.72
CA PHE A 224 2.10 7.18 -7.35
C PHE A 224 3.50 7.78 -7.57
N ILE A 225 3.74 8.41 -8.74
CA ILE A 225 5.03 9.07 -9.02
C ILE A 225 5.22 10.31 -8.14
N LEU A 226 4.16 11.09 -7.91
CA LEU A 226 4.22 12.23 -6.99
C LEU A 226 4.56 11.78 -5.55
N TRP A 227 3.99 10.67 -5.10
CA TRP A 227 4.31 10.05 -3.81
C TRP A 227 5.78 9.65 -3.71
N LEU A 228 6.31 8.97 -4.72
CA LEU A 228 7.74 8.63 -4.77
C LEU A 228 8.64 9.87 -4.77
N GLY A 229 8.25 10.91 -5.53
CA GLY A 229 8.98 12.16 -5.59
C GLY A 229 9.04 12.87 -4.24
N ILE A 230 7.92 12.94 -3.50
CA ILE A 230 7.87 13.55 -2.17
C ILE A 230 8.72 12.78 -1.14
N ARG A 231 8.84 11.46 -1.30
CA ARG A 231 9.71 10.63 -0.47
C ARG A 231 11.18 10.62 -0.92
N GLU A 232 11.50 11.33 -2.00
CA GLU A 232 12.83 11.33 -2.63
C GLU A 232 13.31 9.90 -2.93
N ARG A 233 12.40 9.07 -3.46
CA ARG A 233 12.61 7.65 -3.76
C ARG A 233 12.55 7.32 -5.26
N LEU A 234 12.51 8.33 -6.12
CA LEU A 234 12.64 8.14 -7.57
C LEU A 234 14.08 7.74 -7.94
N ALA A 235 14.27 7.09 -9.07
CA ALA A 235 15.57 6.58 -9.52
C ALA A 235 16.39 7.69 -10.23
N THR A 236 16.69 8.76 -9.51
CA THR A 236 17.56 9.85 -9.95
C THR A 236 19.03 9.44 -9.89
N ARG A 237 19.91 10.08 -10.69
CA ARG A 237 21.34 9.69 -10.78
C ARG A 237 22.05 9.74 -9.42
N ASP A 238 21.77 10.75 -8.58
CA ASP A 238 22.29 10.83 -7.20
C ASP A 238 21.99 9.56 -6.37
N ARG A 239 20.80 8.98 -6.53
CA ARG A 239 20.40 7.73 -5.85
C ARG A 239 20.93 6.47 -6.50
N LEU A 240 21.33 6.57 -7.78
CA LEU A 240 21.95 5.50 -8.54
C LEU A 240 23.47 5.61 -8.58
N ALA A 241 24.08 6.49 -7.78
CA ALA A 241 25.53 6.72 -7.78
C ALA A 241 26.36 5.44 -7.52
N PHE A 242 25.79 4.45 -6.84
CA PHE A 242 26.41 3.14 -6.63
C PHE A 242 26.59 2.31 -7.93
N LEU A 243 25.94 2.69 -9.03
CA LEU A 243 26.16 2.11 -10.36
C LEU A 243 27.38 2.72 -11.08
N HIS A 244 28.01 3.75 -10.51
CA HIS A 244 29.13 4.48 -11.11
C HIS A 244 28.83 5.05 -12.51
N GLU A 245 27.58 5.40 -12.77
CA GLU A 245 27.15 6.06 -14.00
C GLU A 245 27.39 7.57 -13.96
N ASP A 246 27.37 8.21 -15.13
CA ASP A 246 27.47 9.67 -15.26
C ASP A 246 26.36 10.37 -14.43
N PRO A 247 26.72 11.23 -13.46
CA PRO A 247 25.75 11.93 -12.62
C PRO A 247 25.02 13.06 -13.35
N THR A 248 25.37 13.41 -14.58
CA THR A 248 24.74 14.53 -15.31
C THR A 248 23.26 14.29 -15.61
N CYS A 249 22.48 15.38 -15.58
CA CYS A 249 21.06 15.34 -15.88
C CYS A 249 20.80 15.16 -17.36
N SER A 250 20.07 14.12 -17.73
CA SER A 250 19.75 13.82 -19.13
C SER A 250 18.79 14.82 -19.80
N LEU A 251 18.22 15.77 -19.05
CA LEU A 251 17.38 16.83 -19.61
C LEU A 251 18.16 18.08 -20.02
N CYS A 252 19.10 18.54 -19.20
CA CYS A 252 19.85 19.79 -19.44
C CYS A 252 21.33 19.59 -19.71
N ILE A 253 21.89 18.42 -19.39
CA ILE A 253 23.30 18.03 -19.60
C ILE A 253 24.31 18.92 -18.82
N ASN A 254 23.84 19.92 -18.06
CA ASN A 254 24.70 20.95 -17.45
C ASN A 254 24.96 20.75 -15.95
N SER A 255 24.25 19.85 -15.26
CA SER A 255 24.31 19.73 -13.79
C SER A 255 24.00 18.32 -13.33
N LYS A 256 24.42 17.99 -12.09
CA LYS A 256 24.14 16.69 -11.48
C LYS A 256 22.64 16.50 -11.23
N GLU A 257 22.12 15.31 -11.53
CA GLU A 257 20.69 15.01 -11.36
C GLU A 257 20.36 14.63 -9.91
N SER A 258 19.60 15.49 -9.25
CA SER A 258 18.86 15.18 -8.02
C SER A 258 17.36 15.37 -8.25
N ALA A 259 16.51 14.91 -7.32
CA ALA A 259 15.07 15.16 -7.41
C ALA A 259 14.74 16.67 -7.44
N LYS A 260 15.48 17.49 -6.66
CA LYS A 260 15.33 18.94 -6.64
C LYS A 260 15.72 19.56 -7.98
N HIS A 261 16.85 19.12 -8.54
CA HIS A 261 17.29 19.57 -9.86
C HIS A 261 16.28 19.17 -10.93
N LEU A 262 15.97 17.87 -11.03
CA LEU A 262 15.08 17.31 -12.03
C LEU A 262 13.72 18.02 -12.08
N PHE A 263 13.13 18.33 -10.93
CA PHE A 263 11.79 18.95 -10.92
C PHE A 263 11.80 20.47 -10.91
N PHE A 264 12.81 21.16 -10.39
CA PHE A 264 12.72 22.61 -10.17
C PHE A 264 13.93 23.43 -10.64
N GLU A 265 15.16 22.95 -10.50
CA GLU A 265 16.35 23.75 -10.84
C GLU A 265 16.84 23.53 -12.28
N CYS A 266 16.47 22.41 -12.89
CA CYS A 266 16.78 22.10 -14.28
C CYS A 266 16.17 23.16 -15.21
N PRO A 267 16.94 23.77 -16.14
CA PRO A 267 16.42 24.77 -17.08
C PRO A 267 15.23 24.24 -17.90
N PHE A 268 15.29 22.98 -18.33
CA PHE A 268 14.20 22.30 -19.03
C PHE A 268 12.92 22.27 -18.19
N SER A 269 13.01 21.80 -16.95
CA SER A 269 11.86 21.70 -16.05
C SER A 269 11.35 23.08 -15.61
N SER A 270 12.24 24.05 -15.43
CA SER A 270 11.91 25.44 -15.13
C SER A 270 11.08 26.08 -16.24
N TYR A 271 11.44 25.82 -17.50
CA TYR A 271 10.68 26.25 -18.67
C TYR A 271 9.28 25.62 -18.70
N VAL A 272 9.17 24.32 -18.47
CA VAL A 272 7.86 23.65 -18.39
C VAL A 272 7.01 24.24 -17.27
N TRP A 273 7.59 24.45 -16.09
CA TRP A 273 6.88 25.05 -14.96
C TRP A 273 6.49 26.51 -15.17
N SER A 274 7.25 27.32 -15.91
CA SER A 274 6.86 28.71 -16.19
C SER A 274 5.57 28.75 -17.02
N HIS A 275 5.46 27.91 -18.04
CA HIS A 275 4.30 27.81 -18.91
C HIS A 275 3.06 27.28 -18.17
N ILE A 276 3.22 26.25 -17.33
CA ILE A 276 2.12 25.72 -16.54
C ILE A 276 1.68 26.73 -15.48
N ARG A 277 2.61 27.44 -14.84
CA ARG A 277 2.28 28.48 -13.85
C ARG A 277 1.56 29.67 -14.48
N GLN A 278 2.03 30.16 -15.62
CA GLN A 278 1.40 31.24 -16.37
C GLN A 278 -0.03 30.86 -16.76
N TRP A 279 -0.25 29.63 -17.22
CA TRP A 279 -1.58 29.12 -17.57
C TRP A 279 -2.58 29.15 -16.39
N PHE A 280 -2.12 28.94 -15.16
CA PHE A 280 -2.95 29.00 -13.95
C PHE A 280 -2.87 30.34 -13.19
N GLY A 281 -2.19 31.36 -13.73
CA GLY A 281 -2.00 32.66 -13.07
C GLY A 281 -1.19 32.60 -11.76
N ILE A 282 -0.23 31.68 -11.66
CA ILE A 282 0.55 31.44 -10.44
C ILE A 282 1.87 32.22 -10.50
N THR A 283 2.06 33.19 -9.61
CA THR A 283 3.28 34.01 -9.55
C THR A 283 4.42 33.34 -8.77
N ARG A 284 4.10 32.48 -7.80
CA ARG A 284 5.08 31.87 -6.89
C ARG A 284 5.98 30.85 -7.61
N ARG A 285 7.30 30.92 -7.37
CA ARG A 285 8.26 29.87 -7.74
C ARG A 285 8.21 28.73 -6.72
N MET A 286 8.21 27.49 -7.21
CA MET A 286 8.26 26.29 -6.39
C MET A 286 9.70 25.77 -6.35
N SER A 287 10.19 25.39 -5.16
CA SER A 287 11.56 24.90 -4.96
C SER A 287 11.62 23.41 -4.60
N THR A 288 10.55 22.86 -4.01
CA THR A 288 10.45 21.44 -3.64
C THR A 288 9.01 20.94 -3.81
N LEU A 289 8.85 19.62 -3.96
CA LEU A 289 7.52 19.00 -4.09
C LEU A 289 6.67 19.21 -2.83
N LEU A 290 7.27 19.14 -1.65
CA LEU A 290 6.58 19.42 -0.39
C LEU A 290 6.12 20.89 -0.32
N SER A 291 6.94 21.84 -0.76
CA SER A 291 6.55 23.25 -0.84
C SER A 291 5.43 23.49 -1.86
N ALA A 292 5.47 22.80 -3.00
CA ALA A 292 4.40 22.83 -4.01
C ALA A 292 3.07 22.31 -3.46
N VAL A 293 3.09 21.20 -2.71
CA VAL A 293 1.91 20.66 -2.04
C VAL A 293 1.41 21.58 -0.92
N LYS A 294 2.30 22.16 -0.12
CA LYS A 294 1.92 23.15 0.92
C LYS A 294 1.29 24.41 0.30
N TRP A 295 1.71 24.81 -0.89
CA TRP A 295 1.11 25.91 -1.62
C TRP A 295 -0.34 25.60 -2.03
N LEU A 296 -0.63 24.40 -2.54
CA LEU A 296 -2.01 23.97 -2.85
C LEU A 296 -2.95 24.04 -1.63
N LYS A 297 -2.42 23.92 -0.41
CA LYS A 297 -3.19 24.08 0.84
C LYS A 297 -3.65 25.51 1.09
N LYS A 298 -2.80 26.50 0.79
CA LYS A 298 -3.05 27.93 1.08
C LYS A 298 -3.89 28.60 -0.01
N GLY A 299 -3.80 28.14 -1.25
CA GLY A 299 -4.51 28.70 -2.40
C GLY A 299 -5.96 28.24 -2.51
N LYS A 300 -6.83 28.56 -1.53
CA LYS A 300 -8.29 28.35 -1.63
C LYS A 300 -9.00 29.42 -2.49
N THR A 301 -8.26 30.24 -3.23
CA THR A 301 -8.80 31.29 -4.10
C THR A 301 -9.20 30.72 -5.45
N GLY A 302 -10.51 30.61 -5.73
CA GLY A 302 -11.08 30.16 -7.00
C GLY A 302 -12.19 29.11 -6.87
N SER A 303 -12.81 28.74 -8.01
CA SER A 303 -13.87 27.74 -8.04
C SER A 303 -13.36 26.34 -7.65
N SER A 304 -14.29 25.44 -7.26
CA SER A 304 -13.96 24.03 -6.96
C SER A 304 -13.23 23.34 -8.13
N VAL A 305 -13.60 23.68 -9.36
CA VAL A 305 -13.00 23.14 -10.59
C VAL A 305 -11.57 23.65 -10.77
N GLN A 306 -11.33 24.96 -10.63
CA GLN A 306 -9.98 25.53 -10.72
C GLN A 306 -9.03 24.93 -9.68
N ASN A 307 -9.49 24.70 -8.46
CA ASN A 307 -8.68 24.07 -7.42
C ASN A 307 -8.33 22.61 -7.75
N LYS A 308 -9.26 21.83 -8.33
CA LYS A 308 -8.99 20.46 -8.80
C LYS A 308 -8.03 20.46 -9.99
N ALA A 309 -8.18 21.43 -10.91
CA ALA A 309 -7.28 21.63 -12.04
C ALA A 309 -5.84 21.88 -11.62
N ARG A 310 -5.61 22.73 -10.60
CA ARG A 310 -4.27 22.99 -10.03
C ARG A 310 -3.62 21.72 -9.44
N HIS A 311 -4.39 20.89 -8.76
CA HIS A 311 -3.89 19.60 -8.23
C HIS A 311 -3.50 18.65 -9.37
N LEU A 312 -4.35 18.56 -10.40
CA LEU A 312 -4.07 17.77 -11.59
C LEU A 312 -2.82 18.27 -12.32
N ALA A 313 -2.67 19.58 -12.50
CA ALA A 313 -1.52 20.17 -13.16
C ALA A 313 -0.21 19.85 -12.43
N LEU A 314 -0.18 19.94 -11.10
CA LEU A 314 0.98 19.55 -10.31
C LEU A 314 1.34 18.07 -10.55
N ALA A 315 0.38 17.16 -10.36
CA ALA A 315 0.61 15.73 -10.48
C ALA A 315 0.99 15.32 -11.91
N CYS A 316 0.32 15.88 -12.93
CA CYS A 316 0.60 15.62 -14.35
C CYS A 316 1.98 16.14 -14.76
N THR A 317 2.37 17.33 -14.31
CA THR A 317 3.68 17.91 -14.66
C THR A 317 4.81 17.08 -14.07
N VAL A 318 4.72 16.73 -12.78
CA VAL A 318 5.72 15.87 -12.11
C VAL A 318 5.83 14.51 -12.80
N TYR A 319 4.70 13.87 -13.10
CA TYR A 319 4.71 12.61 -13.83
C TYR A 319 5.31 12.75 -15.23
N SER A 320 4.95 13.79 -15.96
CA SER A 320 5.36 13.97 -17.36
C SER A 320 6.85 14.31 -17.46
N LEU A 321 7.38 15.12 -16.55
CA LEU A 321 8.83 15.36 -16.44
C LEU A 321 9.59 14.06 -16.13
N TRP A 322 9.14 13.31 -15.12
CA TRP A 322 9.75 12.03 -14.76
C TRP A 322 9.72 11.03 -15.93
N ARG A 323 8.57 10.93 -16.61
CA ARG A 323 8.40 10.06 -17.76
C ARG A 323 9.28 10.49 -18.93
N HIS A 324 9.29 11.76 -19.30
CA HIS A 324 10.08 12.30 -20.42
C HIS A 324 11.57 12.06 -20.21
N ARG A 325 12.06 12.29 -18.98
CA ARG A 325 13.44 11.95 -18.59
C ARG A 325 13.75 10.47 -18.80
N ASN A 326 12.84 9.57 -18.45
CA ASN A 326 13.04 8.13 -18.66
C ASN A 326 12.99 7.76 -20.14
N GLU A 327 12.14 8.39 -20.95
CA GLU A 327 12.09 8.15 -22.40
C GLU A 327 13.37 8.62 -23.09
N ILE A 328 14.01 9.70 -22.63
CA ILE A 328 15.33 10.11 -23.13
C ILE A 328 16.39 9.05 -22.81
N ILE A 329 16.40 8.52 -21.58
CA ILE A 329 17.42 7.56 -21.12
C ILE A 329 17.26 6.18 -21.76
N PHE A 330 16.03 5.67 -21.84
CA PHE A 330 15.78 4.27 -22.24
C PHE A 330 15.28 4.11 -23.67
N GLU A 331 14.67 5.16 -24.25
CA GLU A 331 14.13 5.13 -25.62
C GLU A 331 14.91 6.06 -26.58
N GLY A 332 15.93 6.78 -26.09
CA GLY A 332 16.74 7.67 -26.92
C GLY A 332 15.99 8.87 -27.49
N LYS A 333 14.84 9.25 -26.91
CA LYS A 333 14.07 10.42 -27.37
C LYS A 333 14.84 11.72 -27.17
N ALA A 334 14.61 12.70 -28.04
CA ALA A 334 15.17 14.03 -27.88
C ALA A 334 14.42 14.86 -26.80
N PRO A 335 15.11 15.77 -26.08
CA PRO A 335 14.45 16.75 -25.22
C PRO A 335 13.49 17.64 -26.03
N ASN A 336 12.20 17.68 -25.65
CA ASN A 336 11.19 18.50 -26.31
C ASN A 336 10.32 19.20 -25.25
N PRO A 337 10.72 20.40 -24.79
CA PRO A 337 10.01 21.09 -23.72
C PRO A 337 8.63 21.60 -24.17
N ASP A 338 8.50 22.09 -25.41
CA ASP A 338 7.23 22.62 -25.94
C ASP A 338 6.19 21.52 -26.13
N GLY A 339 6.58 20.40 -26.74
CA GLY A 339 5.73 19.23 -26.88
C GLY A 339 5.25 18.69 -25.53
N LEU A 340 6.13 18.73 -24.51
CA LEU A 340 5.78 18.32 -23.16
C LEU A 340 4.76 19.27 -22.51
N VAL A 341 4.92 20.58 -22.65
CA VAL A 341 3.95 21.59 -22.15
C VAL A 341 2.58 21.38 -22.80
N ILE A 342 2.53 21.21 -24.12
CA ILE A 342 1.29 20.97 -24.86
C ILE A 342 0.61 19.67 -24.36
N SER A 343 1.38 18.59 -24.25
CA SER A 343 0.90 17.29 -23.76
C SER A 343 0.32 17.37 -22.34
N ILE A 344 0.98 18.10 -21.43
CA ILE A 344 0.48 18.32 -20.07
C ILE A 344 -0.83 19.10 -20.10
N LYS A 345 -0.91 20.21 -20.85
CA LYS A 345 -2.13 21.03 -20.96
C LYS A 345 -3.30 20.20 -21.48
N ILE A 346 -3.10 19.49 -22.59
CA ILE A 346 -4.12 18.60 -23.18
C ILE A 346 -4.58 17.54 -22.18
N THR A 347 -3.64 16.89 -21.48
CA THR A 347 -3.96 15.86 -20.49
C THR A 347 -4.79 16.42 -19.34
N VAL A 348 -4.43 17.59 -18.81
CA VAL A 348 -5.17 18.24 -17.73
C VAL A 348 -6.57 18.66 -18.19
N TYR A 349 -6.69 19.28 -19.37
CA TYR A 349 -8.00 19.63 -19.95
C TYR A 349 -8.89 18.40 -20.14
N ARG A 350 -8.37 17.32 -20.75
CA ARG A 350 -9.13 16.07 -20.97
C ARG A 350 -9.63 15.48 -19.66
N LEU A 351 -8.79 15.44 -18.63
CA LEU A 351 -9.18 14.93 -17.31
C LEU A 351 -10.25 15.80 -16.65
N ILE A 352 -10.12 17.13 -16.73
CA ILE A 352 -11.12 18.05 -16.18
C ILE A 352 -12.46 17.87 -16.91
N LEU A 353 -12.47 17.83 -18.25
CA LEU A 353 -13.70 17.62 -19.03
C LEU A 353 -14.36 16.28 -18.73
N THR A 354 -13.57 15.23 -18.51
CA THR A 354 -14.10 13.90 -18.12
C THR A 354 -14.72 13.93 -16.72
N LEU A 355 -14.17 14.73 -15.81
CA LEU A 355 -14.66 14.86 -14.44
C LEU A 355 -15.83 15.85 -14.32
N PHE A 356 -15.94 16.81 -15.24
CA PHE A 356 -16.95 17.87 -15.28
C PHE A 356 -17.48 18.04 -16.71
N PRO A 357 -18.26 17.08 -17.23
CA PRO A 357 -18.78 17.15 -18.60
C PRO A 357 -19.77 18.32 -18.81
N ASN A 358 -20.42 18.80 -17.74
CA ASN A 358 -21.51 19.79 -17.81
C ASN A 358 -21.14 21.17 -17.21
N GLY A 359 -19.86 21.52 -17.04
CA GLY A 359 -19.48 22.87 -16.61
C GLY A 359 -17.99 23.06 -16.29
N LEU A 360 -17.42 24.13 -16.85
CA LEU A 360 -16.10 24.69 -16.50
C LEU A 360 -16.27 25.95 -15.65
#